data_AF-A0A7C3F5V6-F1
#
_entry.id   AF-A0A7C3F5V6-F1
#
_cell.length_a   1.000
_cell.length_b   1.000
_cell.length_c   1.000
_cell.angle_alpha   90.00
_cell.angle_beta   90.00
_cell.angle_gamma   90.00
#
_symmetry.space_group_name_H-M   'P 1'
#
loop_
_entity.id
_entity.type
_entity.pdbx_description
1 polymer ?
#
loop_
_entity_poly.entity_id
_entity_poly.type
_entity_poly.pdbx_seq_one_letter_code
_entity_poly.pdbx_strand_id
1 'polypeptide(L)'
;MMSKAFFVSRATILADYFSNYRFEPGDLDAWSGRIFIIESENDQIVSAEERRRLKGFYRTARVHTFRGAGHLGGGLFKVEETVELIRDFLQGA
;
A
#
# COMPACT_ATOMS: atom_id res chain seq x y z
N MET A 1 -12.45 18.31 -14.78
CA MET A 1 -11.74 19.36 -14.01
C MET A 1 -12.09 19.18 -12.54
N MET A 2 -11.12 19.19 -11.61
CA MET A 2 -11.42 18.97 -10.18
C MET A 2 -12.15 20.19 -9.59
N SER A 3 -13.36 19.99 -9.06
CA SER A 3 -14.22 21.07 -8.52
C SER A 3 -13.90 21.39 -7.06
N LYS A 4 -14.38 22.54 -6.55
CA LYS A 4 -14.33 22.85 -5.11
C LYS A 4 -14.95 21.74 -4.26
N ALA A 5 -16.09 21.20 -4.70
CA ALA A 5 -16.78 20.12 -4.01
C ALA A 5 -15.91 18.86 -3.90
N PHE A 6 -15.15 18.53 -4.97
CA PHE A 6 -14.19 17.43 -4.94
C PHE A 6 -13.13 17.63 -3.85
N PHE A 7 -12.48 18.80 -3.82
CA PHE A 7 -11.43 19.07 -2.83
C PHE A 7 -11.95 19.09 -1.39
N VAL A 8 -13.11 19.72 -1.14
CA VAL A 8 -13.75 19.73 0.18
C VAL A 8 -14.05 18.29 0.62
N SER A 9 -14.64 17.47 -0.25
CA SER A 9 -14.93 16.07 0.06
C SER A 9 -13.65 15.28 0.41
N ARG A 10 -12.58 15.41 -0.37
CA ARG A 10 -11.30 14.72 -0.09
C ARG A 10 -10.69 15.17 1.23
N ALA A 11 -10.71 16.47 1.52
CA ALA A 11 -10.19 17.01 2.78
C ALA A 11 -10.98 16.51 3.99
N THR A 12 -12.31 16.49 3.91
CA THR A 12 -13.16 15.97 5.00
C THR A 12 -12.88 14.49 5.28
N ILE A 13 -12.77 13.67 4.24
CA ILE A 13 -12.47 12.23 4.39
C ILE A 13 -11.10 12.03 5.04
N LEU A 14 -10.09 12.79 4.62
CA LEU A 14 -8.75 12.69 5.23
C LEU A 14 -8.76 13.15 6.69
N ALA A 15 -9.45 14.25 7.00
CA ALA A 15 -9.56 14.75 8.37
C ALA A 15 -10.24 13.72 9.29
N ASP A 16 -11.31 13.08 8.83
CA ASP A 16 -11.97 11.99 9.54
C ASP A 16 -11.03 10.80 9.75
N TYR A 17 -10.38 10.34 8.67
CA TYR A 17 -9.43 9.22 8.71
C TYR A 17 -8.32 9.45 9.76
N PHE A 18 -7.67 10.63 9.74
CA PHE A 18 -6.58 10.93 10.67
C PHE A 18 -7.04 11.22 12.10
N SER A 19 -8.30 11.63 12.30
CA SER A 19 -8.82 11.93 13.64
C SER A 19 -9.34 10.69 14.36
N ASN A 20 -9.93 9.76 13.61
CA ASN A 20 -10.71 8.66 14.18
C ASN A 20 -10.04 7.28 14.05
N TYR A 21 -8.99 7.15 13.23
CA TYR A 21 -8.31 5.88 13.02
C TYR A 21 -6.85 5.96 13.47
N ARG A 22 -6.45 4.98 14.27
CA ARG A 22 -5.05 4.77 14.68
C ARG A 22 -4.71 3.32 14.37
N PHE A 23 -3.53 3.13 13.79
CA PHE A 23 -3.04 1.82 13.40
C PHE A 23 -1.71 1.58 14.09
N GLU A 24 -1.60 0.43 14.77
CA GLU A 24 -0.40 -0.02 15.45
C GLU A 24 0.15 -1.29 14.79
N PRO A 25 1.46 -1.56 14.90
CA PRO A 25 2.07 -2.73 14.26
C PRO A 25 1.42 -4.09 14.57
N GLY A 26 0.81 -4.23 15.74
CA GLY A 26 0.18 -5.47 16.21
C GLY A 26 -1.30 -5.63 15.83
N ASP A 27 -1.91 -4.64 15.17
CA ASP A 27 -3.36 -4.67 14.88
C ASP A 27 -3.77 -5.85 14.00
N LEU A 28 -2.83 -6.44 13.26
CA LEU A 28 -3.08 -7.58 12.38
C LEU A 28 -2.47 -8.89 12.90
N ASP A 29 -2.00 -8.96 14.15
CA ASP A 29 -1.38 -10.18 14.72
C ASP A 29 -2.34 -11.37 14.74
N ALA A 30 -3.64 -11.12 14.92
CA ALA A 30 -4.68 -12.15 14.89
C ALA A 30 -5.28 -12.39 13.49
N TRP A 31 -4.78 -11.71 12.44
CA TRP A 31 -5.30 -11.88 11.09
C TRP A 31 -4.85 -13.24 10.52
N SER A 32 -5.81 -14.13 10.28
CA SER A 32 -5.61 -15.45 9.66
C SER A 32 -5.43 -15.43 8.14
N GLY A 33 -5.56 -14.27 7.50
CA GLY A 33 -5.49 -14.13 6.05
C GLY A 33 -4.06 -13.93 5.56
N ARG A 34 -3.90 -14.00 4.24
CA ARG A 34 -2.61 -13.76 3.58
C ARG A 34 -2.43 -12.26 3.38
N ILE A 35 -1.20 -11.79 3.53
CA ILE A 35 -0.80 -10.40 3.29
C ILE A 35 0.09 -10.34 2.05
N PHE A 36 -0.11 -9.34 1.19
CA PHE A 36 0.76 -9.07 0.05
C PHE A 36 1.21 -7.61 0.07
N ILE A 37 2.52 -7.40 0.04
CA ILE A 37 3.15 -6.08 -0.03
C ILE A 37 3.71 -5.91 -1.44
N ILE A 38 3.26 -4.88 -2.14
CA ILE A 38 3.83 -4.42 -3.40
C ILE A 38 4.50 -3.07 -3.13
N GLU A 39 5.79 -2.98 -3.41
CA GLU A 39 6.58 -1.77 -3.14
C GLU A 39 7.51 -1.44 -4.31
N SER A 40 8.14 -0.26 -4.28
CA SER A 40 9.23 0.08 -5.19
C SER A 40 10.51 0.44 -4.42
N GLU A 41 11.66 -0.03 -4.91
CA GLU A 41 12.95 0.19 -4.25
C GLU A 41 13.37 1.67 -4.22
N ASN A 42 12.95 2.44 -5.22
CA ASN A 42 13.23 3.87 -5.36
C ASN A 42 12.01 4.75 -5.04
N ASP A 43 11.08 4.26 -4.22
CA ASP A 43 10.02 5.10 -3.66
C ASP A 43 10.63 6.23 -2.81
N GLN A 44 10.30 7.48 -3.16
CA GLN A 44 10.75 8.70 -2.49
C GLN A 44 9.75 9.23 -1.46
N ILE A 45 8.53 8.69 -1.44
CA ILE A 45 7.46 9.06 -0.50
C ILE A 45 7.48 8.12 0.70
N VAL A 46 7.64 6.81 0.46
CA VAL A 46 7.81 5.81 1.53
C VAL A 46 9.27 5.41 1.59
N SER A 47 9.97 5.81 2.66
CA SER A 47 11.41 5.62 2.80
C SER A 47 11.82 4.14 2.87
N ALA A 48 13.10 3.87 2.60
CA ALA A 48 13.65 2.51 2.71
C ALA A 48 13.51 1.93 4.13
N GLU A 49 13.60 2.78 5.16
CA GLU A 49 13.40 2.36 6.54
C GLU A 49 11.95 1.96 6.81
N GLU A 50 10.97 2.77 6.38
CA GLU A 50 9.55 2.48 6.57
C GLU A 50 9.15 1.18 5.85
N ARG A 51 9.62 0.98 4.61
CA ARG A 51 9.43 -0.27 3.87
C ARG A 51 10.02 -1.47 4.60
N ARG A 52 11.23 -1.33 5.16
CA ARG A 52 11.86 -2.37 5.98
C ARG A 52 11.05 -2.67 7.24
N ARG A 53 10.53 -1.63 7.92
CA ARG A 53 9.69 -1.79 9.13
C ARG A 53 8.38 -2.51 8.82
N LEU A 54 7.69 -2.13 7.74
CA LEU A 54 6.45 -2.77 7.30
C LEU A 54 6.63 -4.27 7.06
N LYS A 55 7.70 -4.67 6.35
CA LYS A 55 8.05 -6.09 6.14
C LYS A 55 8.43 -6.79 7.45
N GLY A 56 8.95 -6.06 8.42
CA GLY A 56 9.28 -6.58 9.75
C GLY A 56 8.05 -6.88 10.61
N PHE A 57 6.98 -6.08 10.47
CA PHE A 57 5.69 -6.32 11.12
C PHE A 57 4.97 -7.52 10.49
N TYR A 58 4.89 -7.56 9.15
CA TYR A 58 4.20 -8.62 8.42
C TYR A 58 5.17 -9.64 7.83
N ARG A 59 5.83 -10.42 8.69
CA ARG A 59 6.89 -11.37 8.28
C ARG A 59 6.41 -12.48 7.35
N THR A 60 5.12 -12.82 7.41
CA THR A 60 4.48 -13.84 6.57
C THR A 60 3.94 -13.28 5.26
N ALA A 61 4.06 -11.97 5.03
CA ALA A 61 3.58 -11.35 3.81
C ALA A 61 4.40 -11.83 2.60
N ARG A 62 3.71 -12.08 1.49
CA ARG A 62 4.37 -12.10 0.18
C ARG A 62 4.86 -10.68 -0.10
N VAL A 63 6.03 -10.55 -0.73
CA VAL A 63 6.60 -9.24 -1.09
C VAL A 63 6.98 -9.24 -2.56
N HIS A 64 6.54 -8.23 -3.29
CA HIS A 64 7.02 -7.91 -4.63
C HIS A 64 7.63 -6.50 -4.63
N THR A 65 8.89 -6.39 -5.03
CA THR A 65 9.60 -5.11 -5.11
C THR A 65 9.87 -4.77 -6.58
N PHE A 66 9.22 -3.72 -7.08
CA PHE A 66 9.54 -3.16 -8.39
C PHE A 66 10.88 -2.41 -8.37
N ARG A 67 11.72 -2.71 -9.34
CA ARG A 67 12.95 -1.95 -9.60
C ARG A 67 12.67 -0.71 -10.44
N GLY A 68 13.18 0.43 -9.99
CA GLY A 68 13.12 1.70 -10.73
C GLY A 68 11.72 2.29 -10.99
N ALA A 69 10.66 1.82 -10.33
CA ALA A 69 9.29 2.23 -10.65
C ALA A 69 8.83 3.51 -9.91
N GLY A 70 9.47 3.86 -8.80
CA GLY A 70 9.09 4.99 -7.96
C GLY A 70 7.73 4.79 -7.27
N HIS A 71 7.25 5.82 -6.58
CA HIS A 71 6.03 5.74 -5.77
C HIS A 71 4.78 5.38 -6.59
N LEU A 72 4.65 5.97 -7.78
CA LEU A 72 3.50 5.76 -8.66
C LEU A 72 3.71 4.62 -9.67
N GLY A 73 4.86 3.95 -9.61
CA GLY A 73 5.29 2.91 -10.54
C GLY A 73 4.27 1.81 -10.76
N GLY A 74 3.93 1.08 -9.70
CA GLY A 74 2.97 -0.01 -9.76
C GLY A 74 1.55 0.45 -10.13
N GLY A 75 1.11 1.57 -9.56
CA GLY A 75 -0.28 2.02 -9.68
C GLY A 75 -0.63 2.79 -10.96
N LEU A 76 0.35 3.38 -11.65
CA LEU A 76 0.12 4.17 -12.87
C LEU A 76 0.89 3.68 -14.10
N PHE A 77 2.11 3.16 -13.92
CA PHE A 77 2.99 2.84 -15.05
C PHE A 77 3.14 1.35 -15.32
N LYS A 78 2.76 0.50 -14.36
CA LYS A 78 2.84 -0.96 -14.42
C LYS A 78 1.52 -1.60 -13.99
N VAL A 79 0.42 -1.06 -14.47
CA VAL A 79 -0.93 -1.44 -14.03
C VAL A 79 -1.21 -2.90 -14.36
N GLU A 80 -0.91 -3.33 -15.58
CA GLU A 80 -1.14 -4.70 -16.04
C GLU A 80 -0.32 -5.71 -15.21
N GLU A 81 0.97 -5.45 -15.03
CA GLU A 81 1.87 -6.26 -14.19
C GLU A 81 1.35 -6.31 -12.73
N THR A 82 0.90 -5.18 -12.19
CA THR A 82 0.33 -5.12 -10.83
C THR A 82 -0.97 -5.91 -10.72
N VAL A 83 -1.84 -5.84 -11.72
CA VAL A 83 -3.09 -6.61 -11.76
C VAL A 83 -2.81 -8.11 -11.81
N GLU A 84 -1.83 -8.54 -12.60
CA GLU A 84 -1.43 -9.96 -12.68
C GLU A 84 -0.88 -10.46 -11.34
N LEU A 85 -0.02 -9.69 -10.68
CA LEU A 85 0.48 -10.00 -9.34
C LEU A 85 -0.65 -10.15 -8.31
N ILE A 86 -1.64 -9.26 -8.36
CA ILE A 86 -2.81 -9.31 -7.47
C ILE A 86 -3.66 -10.55 -7.79
N ARG A 87 -3.92 -10.83 -9.08
CA ARG A 87 -4.69 -12.02 -9.49
C ARG A 87 -4.03 -13.31 -9.01
N ASP A 88 -2.72 -13.46 -9.25
CA ASP A 88 -1.93 -14.60 -8.81
C ASP A 88 -1.97 -14.75 -7.28
N PHE A 89 -1.80 -13.64 -6.55
CA PHE A 89 -1.94 -13.65 -5.10
C PHE A 89 -3.32 -14.14 -4.66
N LEU A 90 -4.40 -13.63 -5.26
CA LEU A 90 -5.77 -14.01 -4.90
C LEU A 90 -6.12 -15.46 -5.29
N GLN A 91 -5.60 -15.96 -6.41
CA GLN A 91 -5.89 -17.31 -6.92
C GLN A 91 -5.10 -18.42 -6.21
N GLY A 92 -3.94 -18.12 -5.62
CA GLY A 92 -3.15 -19.07 -4.83
C GLY A 92 -3.73 -19.38 -3.43
N ALA A 93 -5.05 -19.35 -3.26
CA ALA A 93 -5.79 -19.74 -2.04
C ALA A 93 -6.50 -21.07 -2.25
#